data_AF-A0A8S8XQ00-F1
#
_entry.id   AF-A0A8S8XQ00-F1
#
_cell.length_a   1.000
_cell.length_b   1.000
_cell.length_c   1.000
_cell.angle_alpha   90.00
_cell.angle_beta   90.00
_cell.angle_gamma   90.00
#
_symmetry.space_group_name_H-M   'P 1'
#
loop_
_entity.id
_entity.type
_entity.pdbx_description
1 polymer ?
#
loop_
_entity_poly.entity_id
_entity_poly.type
_entity_poly.pdbx_seq_one_letter_code
_entity_poly.pdbx_strand_id
1 'polypeptide(L)'
;MRKIHYVLEETPEGVANALNLARPHNENCRLLVYFSDNITTIELAEHVERFTAQETNPGCLLLSRDEENPHAFGVAKFDTNGNIIDIVEKPDDPLKYRNRWNISLRRAILGPR
;
A
#
# COMPACT_ATOMS: atom_id res chain seq x y z
N MET A 1 24.39 4.45 -12.46
CA MET A 1 24.41 4.82 -11.02
C MET A 1 22.98 4.83 -10.49
N ARG A 2 22.74 4.28 -9.29
CA ARG A 2 21.45 4.42 -8.61
C ARG A 2 21.42 5.78 -7.91
N LYS A 3 20.36 6.57 -8.12
CA LYS A 3 20.15 7.85 -7.44
C LYS A 3 19.34 7.60 -6.17
N ILE A 4 19.82 8.09 -5.03
CA ILE A 4 19.11 8.01 -3.75
C ILE A 4 18.87 9.44 -3.28
N HIS A 5 17.62 9.75 -2.98
CA HIS A 5 17.20 11.04 -2.44
C HIS A 5 16.73 10.84 -1.00
N TYR A 6 17.10 11.76 -0.13
CA TYR A 6 16.71 11.75 1.27
C TYR A 6 15.89 13.00 1.54
N VAL A 7 14.80 12.83 2.29
CA VAL A 7 13.96 13.91 2.79
C VAL A 7 13.86 13.76 4.30
N LEU A 8 13.85 14.87 5.03
CA LEU A 8 13.68 14.88 6.48
C LEU A 8 12.20 15.10 6.80
N GLU A 9 11.65 14.25 7.65
CA GLU A 9 10.34 14.44 8.26
C GLU A 9 10.56 14.82 9.74
N GLU A 10 10.23 16.05 10.11
CA GLU A 10 10.50 16.58 11.47
C GLU A 10 9.59 15.94 12.54
N THR A 11 8.33 15.68 12.17
CA THR A 11 7.32 15.03 13.01
C THR A 11 6.63 13.92 12.23
N PRO A 12 6.23 12.81 12.87
CA PRO A 12 5.64 11.66 12.18
C PRO A 12 4.19 11.95 11.76
N GLU A 13 4.01 12.70 10.68
CA GLU A 13 2.70 13.10 10.12
C GLU A 13 2.11 12.00 9.21
N GLY A 14 2.86 10.93 8.97
CA GLY A 14 2.39 9.73 8.28
C GLY A 14 2.66 9.73 6.77
N VAL A 15 2.17 8.68 6.11
CA VAL A 15 2.55 8.33 4.73
C VAL A 15 2.21 9.43 3.72
N ALA A 16 1.05 10.07 3.86
CA ALA A 16 0.63 11.13 2.97
C ALA A 16 1.61 12.32 3.01
N ASN A 17 2.09 12.67 4.20
CA ASN A 17 3.10 13.71 4.36
C ASN A 17 4.45 13.28 3.78
N ALA A 18 4.90 12.06 4.06
CA ALA A 18 6.14 11.51 3.48
C ALA A 18 6.13 11.55 1.93
N LEU A 19 4.99 11.20 1.31
CA LEU A 19 4.82 11.28 -0.14
C LEU A 19 4.86 12.73 -0.64
N ASN A 20 4.28 13.67 0.11
CA ASN A 20 4.31 15.09 -0.22
C ASN A 20 5.71 15.70 -0.09
N LEU A 21 6.49 15.33 0.92
CA LEU A 21 7.89 15.73 1.07
C LEU A 21 8.74 15.22 -0.10
N ALA A 22 8.44 14.00 -0.59
CA ALA A 22 9.10 13.41 -1.75
C ALA A 22 8.53 13.85 -3.12
N ARG A 23 7.55 14.78 -3.14
CA ARG A 23 6.85 15.24 -4.36
C ARG A 23 7.76 15.64 -5.52
N PRO A 24 8.90 16.35 -5.30
CA PRO A 24 9.83 16.68 -6.39
C PRO A 24 10.43 15.46 -7.11
N HIS A 25 10.32 14.25 -6.54
CA HIS A 25 10.90 13.03 -7.05
C HIS A 25 9.87 11.94 -7.39
N ASN A 26 8.59 12.10 -7.02
CA ASN A 26 7.55 11.09 -7.22
C ASN A 26 6.33 11.59 -8.03
N GLU A 27 6.38 12.81 -8.56
CA GLU A 27 5.32 13.36 -9.40
C GLU A 27 5.34 12.73 -10.80
N ASN A 28 4.13 12.44 -11.34
CA ASN A 28 3.92 11.87 -12.67
C ASN A 28 4.71 10.57 -12.95
N CYS A 29 4.97 9.77 -11.93
CA CYS A 29 5.58 8.46 -12.08
C CYS A 29 4.77 7.37 -11.38
N ARG A 30 5.01 6.11 -11.76
CA ARG A 30 4.56 4.95 -11.00
C ARG A 30 5.42 4.83 -9.74
N LEU A 31 4.80 4.62 -8.59
CA LEU A 31 5.46 4.64 -7.30
C LEU A 31 5.22 3.33 -6.55
N LEU A 32 6.28 2.75 -5.97
CA LEU A 32 6.19 1.68 -4.99
C LEU A 32 6.48 2.24 -3.60
N VAL A 33 5.53 2.12 -2.68
CA VAL A 33 5.73 2.45 -1.26
C VAL A 33 6.08 1.18 -0.50
N TYR A 34 7.25 1.20 0.16
CA TYR A 34 7.74 0.10 0.99
C TYR A 34 8.27 0.65 2.31
N PHE A 35 7.67 0.22 3.42
CA PHE A 35 8.12 0.63 4.75
C PHE A 35 9.40 -0.10 5.17
N SER A 36 10.32 0.62 5.80
CA SER A 36 11.63 0.12 6.21
C SER A 36 11.58 -0.96 7.28
N ASP A 37 10.49 -1.02 8.06
CA ASP A 37 10.25 -2.01 9.10
C ASP A 37 9.57 -3.28 8.58
N ASN A 38 9.20 -3.32 7.29
CA ASN A 38 8.62 -4.51 6.68
C ASN A 38 9.70 -5.46 6.16
N ILE A 39 9.64 -6.71 6.59
CA ILE A 39 10.46 -7.81 6.08
C ILE A 39 9.53 -8.82 5.41
N THR A 40 9.90 -9.31 4.22
CA THR A 40 9.10 -10.26 3.45
C THR A 40 9.98 -11.19 2.63
N THR A 41 9.46 -12.37 2.32
CA THR A 41 9.98 -13.29 1.31
C THR A 41 9.20 -13.23 -0.01
N ILE A 42 8.20 -12.35 -0.10
CA ILE A 42 7.40 -12.17 -1.32
C ILE A 42 8.26 -11.48 -2.38
N GLU A 43 8.35 -12.11 -3.54
CA GLU A 43 8.93 -11.51 -4.73
C GLU A 43 7.99 -10.46 -5.33
N LEU A 44 8.47 -9.23 -5.43
CA LEU A 44 7.66 -8.10 -5.92
C LEU A 44 7.78 -7.89 -7.43
N ALA A 45 8.72 -8.57 -8.10
CA ALA A 45 9.05 -8.33 -9.50
C ALA A 45 7.82 -8.46 -10.42
N GLU A 46 7.08 -9.58 -10.32
CA GLU A 46 5.90 -9.82 -11.15
C GLU A 46 4.80 -8.77 -10.90
N HIS A 47 4.57 -8.38 -9.64
CA HIS A 47 3.59 -7.36 -9.29
C HIS A 47 3.96 -6.00 -9.87
N VAL A 48 5.24 -5.62 -9.77
CA VAL A 48 5.75 -4.38 -10.35
C VAL A 48 5.64 -4.42 -11.87
N GLU A 49 6.07 -5.49 -12.52
CA GLU A 49 5.98 -5.66 -13.97
C GLU A 49 4.55 -5.50 -14.47
N ARG A 50 3.60 -6.27 -13.89
CA ARG A 50 2.18 -6.20 -14.22
C ARG A 50 1.59 -4.80 -14.03
N PHE A 51 2.00 -4.10 -12.97
CA PHE A 51 1.56 -2.73 -12.70
C PHE A 51 2.14 -1.75 -13.71
N THR A 52 3.42 -1.88 -14.05
CA THR A 52 4.11 -0.99 -15.00
C THR A 52 3.67 -1.20 -16.44
N ALA A 53 3.24 -2.40 -16.80
CA ALA A 53 2.77 -2.77 -18.13
C ALA A 53 1.37 -2.23 -18.46
N GLN A 54 0.64 -1.67 -17.49
CA GLN A 54 -0.67 -1.08 -17.74
C GLN A 54 -0.55 0.15 -18.64
N GLU A 55 -1.29 0.17 -19.76
CA GLU A 55 -1.29 1.31 -20.68
C GLU A 55 -2.06 2.51 -20.10
N THR A 56 -3.14 2.23 -19.38
CA THR A 56 -3.93 3.23 -18.65
C THR A 56 -3.53 3.28 -17.18
N ASN A 57 -3.95 4.32 -16.48
CA ASN A 57 -3.80 4.42 -15.04
C ASN A 57 -4.61 3.31 -14.33
N PRO A 58 -3.96 2.35 -13.66
CA PRO A 58 -4.65 1.25 -12.98
C PRO A 58 -5.10 1.62 -11.56
N GLY A 59 -4.92 2.88 -11.14
CA GLY A 59 -5.13 3.33 -9.78
C GLY A 59 -4.04 2.81 -8.83
N CYS A 60 -4.45 2.00 -7.85
CA CYS A 60 -3.59 1.50 -6.79
C CYS A 60 -3.61 -0.03 -6.76
N LEU A 61 -2.43 -0.66 -6.72
CA LEU A 61 -2.29 -2.06 -6.34
C LEU A 61 -1.90 -2.13 -4.86
N LEU A 62 -2.76 -2.76 -4.07
CA LEU A 62 -2.55 -3.01 -2.65
C LEU A 62 -2.12 -4.46 -2.45
N LEU A 63 -1.07 -4.67 -1.65
CA LEU A 63 -0.65 -6.02 -1.27
C LEU A 63 -1.11 -6.33 0.13
N SER A 64 -1.74 -7.50 0.26
CA SER A 64 -2.33 -8.02 1.47
C SER A 64 -1.76 -9.37 1.84
N ARG A 65 -1.78 -9.69 3.13
CA ARG A 65 -1.56 -11.04 3.65
C ARG A 65 -2.61 -11.36 4.69
N ASP A 66 -2.86 -12.64 4.93
CA ASP A 66 -3.57 -13.08 6.12
C ASP A 66 -2.74 -12.80 7.38
N GLU A 67 -3.43 -12.33 8.41
CA GLU A 67 -2.84 -11.93 9.68
C GLU A 67 -3.65 -12.49 10.85
N GLU A 68 -2.94 -12.99 11.87
CA GLU A 68 -3.56 -13.54 13.08
C GLU A 68 -4.08 -12.42 13.99
N ASN A 69 -3.40 -11.27 13.99
CA ASN A 69 -3.80 -10.08 14.76
C ASN A 69 -4.11 -8.86 13.85
N PRO A 70 -5.26 -8.84 13.17
CA PRO A 70 -5.64 -7.76 12.25
C PRO A 70 -5.88 -6.39 12.91
N HIS A 71 -6.09 -6.34 14.23
CA HIS A 71 -6.31 -5.09 14.97
C HIS A 71 -5.11 -4.12 14.93
N ALA A 72 -3.92 -4.63 14.64
CA ALA A 72 -2.71 -3.81 14.57
C ALA A 72 -2.53 -3.09 13.20
N PHE A 73 -3.42 -3.33 12.23
CA PHE A 73 -3.25 -2.93 10.84
C PHE A 73 -4.51 -2.32 10.21
N GLY A 74 -4.33 -1.73 9.03
CA GLY A 74 -5.42 -1.43 8.12
C GLY A 74 -6.02 -2.72 7.53
N VAL A 75 -7.34 -2.88 7.67
CA VAL A 75 -8.10 -4.05 7.19
C VAL A 75 -8.99 -3.65 6.02
N ALA A 76 -8.85 -4.34 4.89
CA ALA A 76 -9.69 -4.11 3.71
C ALA A 76 -11.09 -4.68 3.91
N LYS A 77 -12.10 -3.91 3.53
CA LYS A 77 -13.50 -4.33 3.46
C LYS A 77 -13.88 -4.63 2.02
N PHE A 78 -14.57 -5.74 1.82
CA PHE A 78 -15.00 -6.21 0.50
C PHE A 78 -16.50 -6.17 0.31
N ASP A 79 -16.95 -5.89 -0.90
CA ASP A 79 -18.32 -6.16 -1.33
C ASP A 79 -18.54 -7.67 -1.61
N THR A 80 -19.75 -8.03 -2.05
CA THR A 80 -20.11 -9.42 -2.39
C THR A 80 -19.40 -9.95 -3.63
N ASN A 81 -18.83 -9.07 -4.46
CA ASN A 81 -18.13 -9.42 -5.70
C ASN A 81 -16.61 -9.52 -5.49
N GLY A 82 -16.13 -9.24 -4.28
CA GLY A 82 -14.70 -9.26 -3.94
C GLY A 82 -13.96 -7.96 -4.27
N ASN A 83 -14.66 -6.85 -4.52
CA ASN A 83 -14.03 -5.54 -4.69
C ASN A 83 -13.77 -4.88 -3.34
N ILE A 84 -12.62 -4.21 -3.20
CA ILE A 84 -12.33 -3.37 -2.04
C ILE A 84 -13.26 -2.15 -2.08
N ILE A 85 -14.02 -1.96 -1.02
CA ILE A 85 -14.93 -0.81 -0.84
C ILE A 85 -14.50 0.13 0.27
N ASP A 86 -13.63 -0.33 1.19
CA ASP A 86 -13.14 0.47 2.31
C ASP A 86 -11.84 -0.12 2.89
N ILE A 87 -11.10 0.70 3.63
CA ILE A 87 -9.96 0.28 4.45
C ILE A 87 -10.14 0.86 5.85
N VAL A 88 -10.24 0.00 6.85
CA VAL A 88 -10.44 0.41 8.24
C VAL A 88 -9.11 0.31 8.98
N GLU A 89 -8.60 1.44 9.47
CA GLU A 89 -7.35 1.49 10.23
C GLU A 89 -7.57 0.95 11.65
N LYS A 90 -6.81 -0.09 12.01
CA LYS A 90 -6.77 -0.69 13.37
C LYS A 90 -8.15 -0.92 13.97
N PRO A 91 -8.99 -1.76 13.33
CA PRO A 91 -10.37 -1.94 13.77
C PRO A 91 -10.45 -2.58 15.16
N ASP A 92 -11.38 -2.10 15.99
CA ASP A 92 -11.69 -2.72 17.29
C ASP A 92 -12.33 -4.11 17.14
N ASP A 93 -13.04 -4.34 16.03
CA ASP A 93 -13.66 -5.64 15.70
C ASP A 93 -13.46 -5.99 14.21
N PRO A 94 -12.35 -6.65 13.86
CA PRO A 94 -11.98 -7.02 12.50
C PRO A 94 -12.86 -8.16 11.96
N LEU A 95 -13.50 -8.95 12.84
CA LEU A 95 -14.34 -10.07 12.44
C LEU A 95 -15.59 -9.62 11.68
N LYS A 96 -15.99 -8.35 11.82
CA LYS A 96 -17.08 -7.73 11.04
C LYS A 96 -16.77 -7.60 9.55
N TYR A 97 -15.49 -7.60 9.18
CA TYR A 97 -15.05 -7.43 7.78
C TYR A 97 -14.67 -8.77 7.14
N ARG A 98 -14.97 -9.88 7.82
CA ARG A 98 -14.50 -11.23 7.52
C ARG A 98 -15.21 -11.87 6.33
N ASN A 99 -15.01 -11.28 5.16
CA ASN A 99 -15.19 -11.94 3.86
C ASN A 99 -13.84 -12.51 3.43
N ARG A 100 -13.45 -13.59 4.12
CA ARG A 100 -12.43 -14.59 3.75
C ARG A 100 -10.95 -14.19 3.61
N TRP A 101 -10.51 -12.98 3.97
CA TRP A 101 -9.06 -12.65 4.03
C TRP A 101 -8.81 -11.62 5.13
N ASN A 102 -7.95 -11.94 6.11
CA ASN A 102 -7.56 -10.99 7.15
C ASN A 102 -6.46 -10.10 6.59
N ILE A 103 -6.83 -9.16 5.72
CA ILE A 103 -5.88 -8.40 4.91
C ILE A 103 -5.21 -7.31 5.75
N SER A 104 -3.92 -7.48 6.05
CA SER A 104 -3.06 -6.37 6.47
C SER A 104 -2.53 -5.65 5.23
N LEU A 105 -2.94 -4.40 5.03
CA LEU A 105 -2.41 -3.54 3.97
C LEU A 105 -1.17 -2.81 4.45
N ARG A 106 -0.03 -3.14 3.87
CA ARG A 106 1.25 -2.51 4.21
C ARG A 106 1.98 -1.92 3.01
N ARG A 107 1.43 -2.05 1.79
CA ARG A 107 2.12 -1.62 0.56
C ARG A 107 1.12 -1.14 -0.47
N ALA A 108 1.49 -0.08 -1.16
CA ALA A 108 0.75 0.46 -2.28
C ALA A 108 1.70 0.64 -3.46
N ILE A 109 1.28 0.18 -4.63
CA ILE A 109 1.81 0.67 -5.90
C ILE A 109 0.83 1.71 -6.42
N LEU A 110 1.26 2.97 -6.45
CA LEU A 110 0.44 4.11 -6.85
C LEU A 110 0.78 4.50 -8.29
N GLY A 111 -0.24 4.67 -9.12
CA GLY A 111 -0.09 5.11 -10.51
C GLY A 111 -0.17 6.63 -10.61
N PRO A 112 0.54 7.25 -11.57
CA PRO A 112 0.24 8.63 -11.92
C PRO A 112 -1.14 8.71 -12.60
N ARG A 113 -1.76 9.89 -12.58
CA ARG A 113 -3.02 10.15 -13.29
C ARG A 113 -2.94 9.76 -14.76
#